data_AF-A0A7C1CJC6-F1
#
_entry.id   AF-A0A7C1CJC6-F1
#
_cell.length_a   1.000
_cell.length_b   1.000
_cell.length_c   1.000
_cell.angle_alpha   90.00
_cell.angle_beta   90.00
_cell.angle_gamma   90.00
#
_symmetry.space_group_name_H-M   'P 1'
#
loop_
_entity.id
_entity.type
_entity.pdbx_description
1 polymer ?
#
loop_
_entity_poly.entity_id
_entity_poly.type
_entity_poly.pdbx_seq_one_letter_code
_entity_poly.pdbx_strand_id
1 'polypeptide(L)'
;MTEGAPYREHFSVQHAGGVISLGGDIGGDSSRAIMDAYAQTASFSYVLVNVEEIGHIDISGIETIIKVHLDARRNQRRLVLDGVNRQLREIFLVTRLDGVIEIHAGHSPDSPGKVKTSLSAGWSMPVTTIRLSEVPSGAVNLNVDGLEVRGPLQGFGQLWEKIYRVRLAGVSVSPKEVISELKEHFQQFQPEQNRFYPTRRGIVPGEAVIINATTPGGLISTGVWVVYADEEQFTFMTPQGHPESGWVTFSAYEDQGVTVAQVVGFARSSDPLNELGFRIAGSRLQEKIWKHVLTSLAQHFGVSARVEVHKTRVADDLRWEYAGNIWDNAQIRTTLAMLRKRFL
;
A
#
# COMPACT_ATOMS: atom_id res chain seq x y z
N MET A 1 11.66 28.13 11.48
CA MET A 1 10.27 28.14 11.98
C MET A 1 9.78 26.72 11.87
N THR A 2 9.72 26.01 13.00
CA THR A 2 9.25 24.64 13.08
C THR A 2 7.75 24.63 12.84
N GLU A 3 7.30 24.18 11.67
CA GLU A 3 5.92 23.74 11.52
C GLU A 3 5.74 22.59 12.50
N GLY A 4 4.97 22.84 13.58
CA GLY A 4 4.55 21.78 14.48
C GLY A 4 3.79 20.74 13.68
N ALA A 5 4.10 19.46 13.88
CA ALA A 5 3.35 18.35 13.31
C ALA A 5 1.85 18.60 13.51
N PRO A 6 1.00 18.37 12.49
CA PRO A 6 -0.44 18.53 12.65
C PRO A 6 -0.88 17.68 13.85
N TYR A 7 -1.60 18.31 14.78
CA TYR A 7 -2.14 17.66 15.96
C TYR A 7 -3.04 16.51 15.47
N ARG A 8 -2.69 15.26 15.75
CA ARG A 8 -3.54 14.12 15.35
C ARG A 8 -4.89 14.26 16.03
N GLU A 9 -5.97 14.27 15.25
CA GLU A 9 -7.31 14.29 15.82
C GLU A 9 -7.62 12.92 16.43
N HIS A 10 -8.19 12.89 17.63
CA HIS A 10 -8.46 11.65 18.32
C HIS A 10 -9.47 10.80 17.53
N PHE A 11 -9.05 9.62 17.09
CA PHE A 11 -9.90 8.64 16.44
C PHE A 11 -11.16 8.34 17.27
N SER A 12 -12.33 8.33 16.63
CA SER A 12 -13.57 7.88 17.23
C SER A 12 -14.32 6.95 16.29
N VAL A 13 -14.96 5.94 16.88
CA VAL A 13 -15.90 5.06 16.19
C VAL A 13 -17.13 4.85 17.05
N GLN A 14 -18.29 5.01 16.43
CA GLN A 14 -19.59 4.73 17.05
C GLN A 14 -20.40 3.85 16.11
N HIS A 15 -21.27 3.02 16.66
CA HIS A 15 -22.21 2.24 15.87
C HIS A 15 -23.61 2.33 16.46
N ALA A 16 -24.61 2.48 15.60
CA ALA A 16 -26.02 2.50 15.97
C ALA A 16 -26.83 1.84 14.85
N GLY A 17 -27.39 0.66 15.12
CA GLY A 17 -28.07 -0.13 14.11
C GLY A 17 -27.15 -0.47 12.93
N GLY A 18 -27.60 -0.21 11.70
CA GLY A 18 -26.83 -0.42 10.47
C GLY A 18 -25.86 0.72 10.12
N VAL A 19 -25.60 1.66 11.04
CA VAL A 19 -24.73 2.81 10.80
C VAL A 19 -23.48 2.72 11.66
N ILE A 20 -22.33 3.00 11.04
CA ILE A 20 -21.03 3.17 11.69
C ILE A 20 -20.56 4.60 11.42
N SER A 21 -20.25 5.38 12.45
CA SER A 21 -19.73 6.74 12.30
C SER A 21 -18.26 6.76 12.68
N LEU A 22 -17.42 7.24 11.77
CA LEU A 22 -15.98 7.39 11.93
C LEU A 22 -15.63 8.88 11.99
N GLY A 23 -14.74 9.25 12.91
CA GLY A 23 -14.22 10.62 12.99
C GLY A 23 -12.80 10.72 13.53
N GLY A 24 -12.16 11.85 13.27
CA GLY A 24 -10.75 12.09 13.59
C GLY A 24 -9.79 11.43 12.59
N ASP A 25 -8.59 11.08 13.06
CA ASP A 25 -7.56 10.47 12.22
C ASP A 25 -7.73 8.94 12.14
N ILE A 26 -7.70 8.41 10.92
CA ILE A 26 -7.88 6.99 10.64
C ILE A 26 -6.56 6.40 10.13
N GLY A 27 -5.97 5.51 10.93
CA GLY A 27 -4.73 4.81 10.61
C GLY A 27 -4.70 3.34 11.02
N GLY A 28 -3.51 2.74 11.05
CA GLY A 28 -3.34 1.32 11.39
C GLY A 28 -3.83 0.93 12.80
N ASP A 29 -3.80 1.85 13.76
CA ASP A 29 -4.30 1.70 15.12
C ASP A 29 -5.83 1.65 15.22
N SER A 30 -6.53 2.37 14.32
CA SER A 30 -8.00 2.38 14.23
C SER A 30 -8.60 1.08 13.67
N SER A 31 -7.79 0.28 12.96
CA SER A 31 -8.26 -0.87 12.15
C SER A 31 -9.12 -1.86 12.94
N ARG A 32 -8.67 -2.24 14.14
CA ARG A 32 -9.37 -3.20 14.99
C ARG A 32 -10.74 -2.67 15.41
N ALA A 33 -10.79 -1.43 15.88
CA ALA A 33 -12.02 -0.83 16.38
C ALA A 33 -13.08 -0.66 15.26
N ILE A 34 -12.65 -0.33 14.04
CA ILE A 34 -13.53 -0.27 12.86
C ILE A 34 -14.09 -1.65 12.52
N MET A 35 -13.24 -2.69 12.50
CA MET A 35 -13.68 -4.06 12.23
C MET A 35 -14.64 -4.58 13.31
N ASP A 36 -14.35 -4.29 14.59
CA ASP A 36 -15.21 -4.65 15.72
C ASP A 36 -16.58 -3.95 15.63
N ALA A 37 -16.60 -2.65 15.31
CA ALA A 37 -17.84 -1.89 15.10
C ALA A 37 -18.64 -2.44 13.90
N TYR A 38 -17.96 -2.82 12.82
CA TYR A 38 -18.61 -3.47 11.69
C TYR A 38 -19.24 -4.82 12.06
N ALA A 39 -18.58 -5.63 12.88
CA ALA A 39 -19.13 -6.88 13.37
C ALA A 39 -20.43 -6.69 14.17
N GLN A 40 -20.56 -5.57 14.90
CA GLN A 40 -21.82 -5.23 15.62
C GLN A 40 -23.01 -4.96 14.70
N THR A 41 -22.78 -4.75 13.41
CA THR A 41 -23.84 -4.51 12.43
C THR A 41 -24.36 -5.81 11.77
N ALA A 42 -23.90 -7.00 12.19
CA ALA A 42 -24.12 -8.26 11.46
C ALA A 42 -25.58 -8.58 11.08
N SER A 43 -26.58 -8.08 11.83
CA SER A 43 -28.00 -8.25 11.53
C SER A 43 -28.52 -7.41 10.37
N PHE A 44 -27.72 -6.47 9.84
CA PHE A 44 -28.12 -5.53 8.80
C PHE A 44 -27.53 -5.92 7.44
N SER A 45 -28.40 -6.09 6.44
CA SER A 45 -28.02 -6.34 5.04
C SER A 45 -27.48 -5.09 4.33
N TYR A 46 -27.77 -3.91 4.89
CA TYR A 46 -27.27 -2.62 4.44
C TYR A 46 -26.51 -1.94 5.58
N VAL A 47 -25.27 -1.56 5.34
CA VAL A 47 -24.40 -0.87 6.30
C VAL A 47 -23.94 0.45 5.71
N LEU A 48 -24.22 1.53 6.42
CA LEU A 48 -23.75 2.86 6.08
C LEU A 48 -22.56 3.22 6.99
N VAL A 49 -21.44 3.59 6.40
CA VAL A 49 -20.27 4.09 7.12
C VAL A 49 -20.21 5.60 6.88
N ASN A 50 -20.61 6.38 7.87
CA ASN A 50 -20.49 7.83 7.85
C ASN A 50 -19.03 8.21 8.09
N VAL A 51 -18.46 8.95 7.14
CA VAL A 51 -17.07 9.42 7.12
C VAL A 51 -16.95 10.94 7.09
N GLU A 52 -18.04 11.66 7.38
CA GLU A 52 -18.11 13.13 7.30
C GLU A 52 -17.15 13.82 8.27
N GLU A 53 -16.90 13.19 9.43
CA GLU A 53 -16.04 13.71 10.50
C GLU A 53 -14.60 13.17 10.43
N ILE A 54 -14.20 12.49 9.34
CA ILE A 54 -12.80 12.08 9.16
C ILE A 54 -11.95 13.30 8.81
N GLY A 55 -11.00 13.63 9.69
CA GLY A 55 -10.02 14.70 9.47
C GLY A 55 -8.86 14.25 8.57
N HIS A 56 -8.35 13.05 8.80
CA HIS A 56 -7.26 12.45 8.02
C HIS A 56 -7.45 10.93 7.90
N ILE A 57 -7.03 10.38 6.76
CA ILE A 57 -6.93 8.92 6.58
C ILE A 57 -5.61 8.60 5.90
N ASP A 58 -4.86 7.66 6.47
CA ASP A 58 -3.67 7.10 5.86
C ASP A 58 -3.99 5.86 5.01
N ILE A 59 -2.96 5.26 4.43
CA ILE A 59 -3.11 4.06 3.62
C ILE A 59 -3.66 2.86 4.39
N SER A 60 -3.29 2.67 5.67
CA SER A 60 -3.77 1.57 6.51
C SER A 60 -5.24 1.74 6.90
N GLY A 61 -5.70 2.98 7.02
CA GLY A 61 -7.13 3.30 7.10
C GLY A 61 -7.88 2.85 5.84
N ILE A 62 -7.36 3.17 4.65
CA ILE A 62 -7.94 2.71 3.37
C ILE A 62 -7.92 1.18 3.26
N GLU A 63 -6.83 0.52 3.65
CA GLU A 63 -6.75 -0.95 3.72
C GLU A 63 -7.88 -1.52 4.59
N THR A 64 -8.16 -0.89 5.73
CA THR A 64 -9.26 -1.30 6.62
C THR A 64 -10.63 -1.15 5.94
N ILE A 65 -10.89 -0.05 5.24
CA ILE A 65 -12.12 0.15 4.47
C ILE A 65 -12.29 -0.96 3.40
N ILE A 66 -11.21 -1.34 2.71
CA ILE A 66 -11.24 -2.46 1.76
C ILE A 66 -11.60 -3.77 2.46
N LYS A 67 -11.01 -4.07 3.61
CA LYS A 67 -11.31 -5.31 4.37
C LYS A 67 -12.79 -5.37 4.75
N VAL A 68 -13.35 -4.26 5.26
CA VAL A 68 -14.78 -4.16 5.58
C VAL A 68 -15.64 -4.34 4.32
N HIS A 69 -15.28 -3.72 3.20
CA HIS A 69 -16.00 -3.88 1.92
C HIS A 69 -16.00 -5.33 1.43
N LEU A 70 -14.86 -6.01 1.50
CA LEU A 70 -14.73 -7.40 1.06
C LEU A 70 -15.50 -8.35 1.97
N ASP A 71 -15.47 -8.14 3.28
CA ASP A 71 -16.26 -8.93 4.22
C ASP A 71 -17.77 -8.73 4.00
N ALA A 72 -18.20 -7.48 3.76
CA ALA A 72 -19.59 -7.18 3.40
C ALA A 72 -20.02 -7.94 2.14
N ARG A 73 -19.22 -7.88 1.06
CA ARG A 73 -19.51 -8.63 -0.17
C ARG A 73 -19.56 -10.14 0.07
N ARG A 74 -18.63 -10.70 0.85
CA ARG A 74 -18.61 -12.13 1.17
C ARG A 74 -19.88 -12.57 1.87
N ASN A 75 -20.42 -11.71 2.74
CA ASN A 75 -21.65 -11.97 3.48
C ASN A 75 -22.91 -11.46 2.76
N GLN A 76 -22.83 -11.10 1.47
CA GLN A 76 -23.94 -10.58 0.66
C GLN A 76 -24.60 -9.32 1.25
N ARG A 77 -23.81 -8.51 1.95
CA ARG A 77 -24.21 -7.23 2.55
C ARG A 77 -23.75 -6.08 1.67
N ARG A 78 -24.55 -5.03 1.61
CA ARG A 78 -24.21 -3.78 0.91
C ARG A 78 -23.56 -2.81 1.89
N LEU A 79 -22.33 -2.40 1.60
CA LEU A 79 -21.60 -1.37 2.32
C LEU A 79 -21.59 -0.09 1.50
N VAL A 80 -21.95 1.03 2.11
CA VAL A 80 -21.91 2.36 1.49
C VAL A 80 -21.13 3.31 2.38
N LEU A 81 -20.21 4.08 1.80
CA LEU A 81 -19.56 5.20 2.48
C LEU A 81 -20.39 6.47 2.25
N ASP A 82 -20.82 7.10 3.32
CA ASP A 82 -21.63 8.33 3.28
C ASP A 82 -20.84 9.50 3.87
N GLY A 83 -21.06 10.73 3.40
CA GLY A 83 -20.29 11.87 3.87
C GLY A 83 -18.93 12.06 3.20
N VAL A 84 -18.69 11.44 2.03
CA VAL A 84 -17.36 11.50 1.38
C VAL A 84 -17.10 12.89 0.82
N ASN A 85 -16.21 13.62 1.49
CA ASN A 85 -15.72 14.94 1.09
C ASN A 85 -14.78 14.86 -0.14
N ARG A 86 -14.37 16.03 -0.66
CA ARG A 86 -13.48 16.11 -1.83
C ARG A 86 -12.15 15.38 -1.63
N GLN A 87 -11.50 15.58 -0.48
CA GLN A 87 -10.19 14.99 -0.18
C GLN A 87 -10.26 13.46 -0.15
N LEU A 88 -11.24 12.89 0.56
CA LEU A 88 -11.47 11.45 0.58
C LEU A 88 -11.76 10.92 -0.83
N ARG A 89 -12.53 11.64 -1.65
CA ARG A 89 -12.79 11.27 -3.05
C ARG A 89 -11.50 11.20 -3.87
N GLU A 90 -10.61 12.17 -3.71
CA GLU A 90 -9.30 12.15 -4.37
C GLU A 90 -8.43 10.98 -3.87
N ILE A 91 -8.51 10.62 -2.58
CA ILE A 91 -7.86 9.42 -2.03
C ILE A 91 -8.44 8.13 -2.64
N PHE A 92 -9.75 8.02 -2.81
CA PHE A 92 -10.36 6.85 -3.48
C PHE A 92 -9.93 6.74 -4.95
N LEU A 93 -9.77 7.87 -5.66
CA LEU A 93 -9.24 7.89 -7.02
C LEU A 93 -7.78 7.43 -7.06
N VAL A 94 -6.91 7.97 -6.21
CA VAL A 94 -5.48 7.62 -6.22
C VAL A 94 -5.22 6.18 -5.79
N THR A 95 -6.08 5.62 -4.95
CA THR A 95 -6.01 4.22 -4.48
C THR A 95 -6.73 3.24 -5.40
N ARG A 96 -7.30 3.71 -6.54
CA ARG A 96 -8.05 2.89 -7.52
C ARG A 96 -9.25 2.17 -6.91
N LEU A 97 -9.92 2.84 -5.97
CA LEU A 97 -11.14 2.36 -5.31
C LEU A 97 -12.40 3.06 -5.81
N ASP A 98 -12.24 4.06 -6.67
CA ASP A 98 -13.32 4.69 -7.40
C ASP A 98 -14.14 3.66 -8.19
N GLY A 99 -15.46 3.68 -8.01
CA GLY A 99 -16.37 2.72 -8.64
C GLY A 99 -16.33 1.30 -8.07
N VAL A 100 -15.46 1.00 -7.10
CA VAL A 100 -15.42 -0.32 -6.43
C VAL A 100 -16.28 -0.31 -5.17
N ILE A 101 -16.15 0.76 -4.38
CA ILE A 101 -16.93 1.00 -3.17
C ILE A 101 -18.01 2.03 -3.48
N GLU A 102 -19.24 1.75 -3.08
CA GLU A 102 -20.33 2.70 -3.24
C GLU A 102 -20.13 3.88 -2.29
N ILE A 103 -20.17 5.10 -2.85
CA ILE A 103 -19.88 6.34 -2.16
C ILE A 103 -21.02 7.32 -2.39
N HIS A 104 -21.55 7.91 -1.32
CA HIS A 104 -22.47 9.04 -1.33
C HIS A 104 -21.71 10.31 -0.92
N ALA A 105 -22.01 11.41 -1.60
CA ALA A 105 -21.38 12.71 -1.33
C ALA A 105 -21.88 13.29 -0.01
N GLY A 106 -21.02 14.01 0.71
CA GLY A 106 -21.43 14.70 1.94
C GLY A 106 -22.44 15.84 1.71
N HIS A 107 -23.11 16.24 2.80
CA HIS A 107 -24.24 17.17 2.80
C HIS A 107 -23.84 18.63 2.57
N SER A 108 -22.55 18.98 2.67
CA SER A 108 -22.06 20.33 2.45
C SER A 108 -21.32 20.46 1.11
N PRO A 109 -21.73 21.35 0.19
CA PRO A 109 -20.80 21.86 -0.80
C PRO A 109 -19.67 22.59 -0.03
N ASP A 110 -18.42 22.28 -0.38
CA ASP A 110 -17.21 22.83 0.25
C ASP A 110 -17.42 24.32 0.63
N SER A 111 -17.42 24.63 1.93
CA SER A 111 -17.47 26.02 2.37
C SER A 111 -16.22 26.74 1.86
N PRO A 112 -16.34 27.81 1.04
CA PRO A 112 -15.20 28.44 0.36
C PRO A 112 -14.16 29.10 1.28
N GLY A 113 -14.33 29.03 2.61
CA GLY A 113 -13.44 29.63 3.62
C GLY A 113 -12.55 28.67 4.41
N LYS A 114 -12.64 27.35 4.23
CA LYS A 114 -11.77 26.35 4.90
C LYS A 114 -11.10 25.36 3.93
N VAL A 115 -11.06 25.68 2.64
CA VAL A 115 -10.39 24.84 1.65
C VAL A 115 -8.89 25.14 1.68
N LYS A 116 -8.13 24.37 2.47
CA LYS A 116 -6.70 24.20 2.19
C LYS A 116 -6.62 23.41 0.88
N THR A 117 -6.17 24.06 -0.19
CA THR A 117 -5.92 23.49 -1.52
C THR A 117 -4.69 22.57 -1.52
N SER A 118 -4.74 21.47 -0.78
CA SER A 118 -3.79 20.36 -0.94
C SER A 118 -4.45 19.07 -0.49
N LEU A 119 -4.27 18.00 -1.25
CA LEU A 119 -4.42 16.63 -0.73
C LEU A 119 -3.81 16.54 0.68
N SER A 120 -4.38 15.70 1.55
CA SER A 120 -3.85 15.42 2.89
C SER A 120 -2.34 15.27 2.85
N ALA A 121 -1.67 15.81 3.87
CA ALA A 121 -0.23 15.64 4.06
C ALA A 121 0.16 14.17 3.82
N GLY A 122 0.93 13.94 2.77
CA GLY A 122 1.51 12.64 2.42
C GLY A 122 0.89 11.87 1.25
N TRP A 123 -0.29 12.24 0.72
CA TRP A 123 -0.83 11.58 -0.47
C TRP A 123 -0.28 12.16 -1.77
N SER A 124 -0.01 11.28 -2.74
CA SER A 124 0.29 11.68 -4.12
C SER A 124 -0.95 12.19 -4.86
N MET A 125 -0.76 13.02 -5.89
CA MET A 125 -1.84 13.41 -6.80
C MET A 125 -2.39 12.18 -7.55
N PRO A 126 -3.72 12.11 -7.78
CA PRO A 126 -4.30 11.04 -8.59
C PRO A 126 -3.69 10.99 -10.00
N VAL A 127 -3.15 9.83 -10.38
CA VAL A 127 -2.66 9.57 -11.73
C VAL A 127 -3.22 8.26 -12.25
N THR A 128 -3.55 8.23 -13.54
CA THR A 128 -3.91 6.98 -14.21
C THR A 128 -2.66 6.19 -14.58
N THR A 129 -1.63 6.88 -15.09
CA THR A 129 -0.38 6.31 -15.61
C THR A 129 0.84 6.93 -14.96
N ILE A 130 1.86 6.12 -14.68
CA ILE A 130 3.15 6.58 -14.19
C ILE A 130 3.87 7.35 -15.30
N ARG A 131 4.46 8.49 -14.95
CA ARG A 131 5.41 9.22 -15.79
C ARG A 131 6.71 9.40 -15.03
N LEU A 132 7.80 8.92 -15.59
CA LEU A 132 9.10 9.09 -14.98
C LEU A 132 9.60 10.53 -15.17
N SER A 133 9.98 11.17 -14.06
CA SER A 133 10.68 12.45 -14.06
C SER A 133 12.11 12.30 -14.58
N GLU A 134 12.73 11.14 -14.33
CA GLU A 134 14.04 10.74 -14.83
C GLU A 134 14.20 9.22 -14.82
N VAL A 135 15.22 8.71 -15.51
CA VAL A 135 15.67 7.32 -15.40
C VAL A 135 17.06 7.32 -14.75
N PRO A 136 17.20 6.84 -13.49
CA PRO A 136 18.50 6.79 -12.81
C PRO A 136 19.54 5.98 -13.59
N SER A 137 20.81 6.36 -13.43
CA SER A 137 21.92 5.66 -14.09
C SER A 137 21.96 4.18 -13.68
N GLY A 138 22.16 3.30 -14.65
CA GLY A 138 22.18 1.84 -14.45
C GLY A 138 20.80 1.18 -14.37
N ALA A 139 19.71 1.95 -14.31
CA ALA A 139 18.36 1.41 -14.30
C ALA A 139 17.92 0.97 -15.71
N VAL A 140 17.39 -0.24 -15.82
CA VAL A 140 16.68 -0.72 -17.00
C VAL A 140 15.20 -0.37 -16.83
N ASN A 141 14.70 0.58 -17.60
CA ASN A 141 13.29 0.97 -17.65
C ASN A 141 12.58 0.30 -18.83
N LEU A 142 11.89 -0.82 -18.59
CA LEU A 142 11.08 -1.50 -19.62
C LEU A 142 9.57 -1.52 -19.29
N ASN A 143 9.21 -1.69 -18.02
CA ASN A 143 7.82 -1.86 -17.59
C ASN A 143 7.46 -0.92 -16.44
N VAL A 144 7.71 0.39 -16.60
CA VAL A 144 7.34 1.43 -15.61
C VAL A 144 6.73 2.65 -16.27
N ASP A 145 7.50 3.34 -17.13
CA ASP A 145 7.02 4.58 -17.74
C ASP A 145 5.81 4.33 -18.66
N GLY A 146 4.76 5.13 -18.47
CA GLY A 146 3.51 5.04 -19.21
C GLY A 146 2.57 3.91 -18.82
N LEU A 147 2.91 3.09 -17.83
CA LEU A 147 2.02 2.04 -17.34
C LEU A 147 1.01 2.56 -16.33
N GLU A 148 -0.18 1.94 -16.32
CA GLU A 148 -1.20 2.25 -15.33
C GLU A 148 -0.76 1.81 -13.93
N VAL A 149 -1.15 2.56 -12.91
CA VAL A 149 -1.03 2.11 -11.52
C VAL A 149 -2.14 1.12 -11.16
N ARG A 150 -1.84 0.09 -10.37
CA ARG A 150 -2.76 -0.98 -10.01
C ARG A 150 -2.83 -1.14 -8.48
N GLY A 151 -4.03 -0.97 -7.93
CA GLY A 151 -4.33 -1.19 -6.51
C GLY A 151 -4.72 -2.64 -6.22
N PRO A 152 -4.98 -2.98 -4.94
CA PRO A 152 -5.15 -4.36 -4.46
C PRO A 152 -6.38 -5.08 -5.03
N LEU A 153 -7.33 -4.35 -5.62
CA LEU A 153 -8.56 -4.89 -6.20
C LEU A 153 -8.48 -5.08 -7.72
N GLN A 154 -7.35 -4.75 -8.35
CA GLN A 154 -7.11 -4.87 -9.79
C GLN A 154 -6.10 -5.99 -10.15
N GLY A 155 -6.14 -7.11 -9.42
CA GLY A 155 -5.28 -8.28 -9.64
C GLY A 155 -6.07 -9.57 -9.74
N PHE A 156 -5.45 -10.60 -10.34
CA PHE A 156 -6.08 -11.89 -10.59
C PHE A 156 -6.17 -12.81 -9.35
N GLY A 157 -5.07 -12.95 -8.59
CA GLY A 157 -4.97 -13.96 -7.53
C GLY A 157 -5.76 -13.64 -6.28
N GLN A 158 -5.60 -14.48 -5.25
CA GLN A 158 -6.16 -14.23 -3.92
C GLN A 158 -5.57 -12.95 -3.30
N LEU A 159 -6.36 -12.22 -2.50
CA LEU A 159 -5.85 -11.05 -1.78
C LEU A 159 -5.21 -11.49 -0.46
N TRP A 160 -3.94 -11.14 -0.31
CA TRP A 160 -3.16 -11.43 0.89
C TRP A 160 -2.77 -10.14 1.60
N GLU A 161 -2.85 -10.19 2.91
CA GLU A 161 -2.13 -9.30 3.81
C GLU A 161 -0.95 -10.09 4.41
N LYS A 162 0.27 -9.56 4.29
CA LYS A 162 1.48 -10.13 4.88
C LYS A 162 2.17 -9.05 5.68
N ILE A 163 2.18 -9.22 7.00
CA ILE A 163 2.76 -8.28 7.94
C ILE A 163 4.09 -8.86 8.44
N TYR A 164 5.15 -8.08 8.29
CA TYR A 164 6.49 -8.38 8.76
C TYR A 164 6.85 -7.35 9.82
N ARG A 165 7.34 -7.79 10.99
CA ARG A 165 7.68 -6.87 12.10
C ARG A 165 9.02 -7.21 12.71
N VAL A 166 9.78 -6.18 13.07
CA VAL A 166 10.98 -6.31 13.91
C VAL A 166 10.91 -5.27 15.03
N ARG A 167 11.18 -5.71 16.26
CA ARG A 167 11.25 -4.83 17.43
C ARG A 167 12.69 -4.35 17.61
N LEU A 168 12.90 -3.05 17.67
CA LEU A 168 14.21 -2.43 17.87
C LEU A 168 14.52 -2.30 19.37
N ALA A 169 14.50 -3.42 20.08
CA ALA A 169 14.72 -3.43 21.52
C ALA A 169 16.19 -3.13 21.87
N GLY A 170 16.41 -2.39 22.96
CA GLY A 170 17.74 -2.03 23.46
C GLY A 170 18.33 -0.76 22.85
N VAL A 171 17.60 -0.08 21.96
CA VAL A 171 17.98 1.23 21.41
C VAL A 171 16.85 2.23 21.60
N SER A 172 17.21 3.50 21.77
CA SER A 172 16.25 4.61 21.81
C SER A 172 16.28 5.29 20.45
N VAL A 173 15.34 4.91 19.60
CA VAL A 173 15.13 5.47 18.26
C VAL A 173 13.64 5.70 18.09
N SER A 174 13.24 6.83 17.54
CA SER A 174 11.83 7.14 17.29
C SER A 174 11.32 6.47 16.00
N PRO A 175 10.01 6.24 15.86
CA PRO A 175 9.41 5.80 14.59
C PRO A 175 9.81 6.67 13.39
N LYS A 176 9.88 8.00 13.60
CA LYS A 176 10.23 8.97 12.55
C LYS A 176 11.66 8.80 12.07
N GLU A 177 12.60 8.62 13.00
CA GLU A 177 14.00 8.35 12.67
C GLU A 177 14.13 7.03 11.90
N VAL A 178 13.45 5.96 12.32
CA VAL A 178 13.44 4.67 11.61
C VAL A 178 13.00 4.85 10.16
N ILE A 179 11.95 5.63 9.91
CA ILE A 179 11.40 5.82 8.56
C ILE A 179 12.24 6.77 7.73
N SER A 180 12.82 7.80 8.34
CA SER A 180 13.79 8.67 7.68
C SER A 180 14.98 7.86 7.17
N GLU A 181 15.62 7.07 8.03
CA GLU A 181 16.76 6.21 7.69
C GLU A 181 16.38 5.16 6.64
N LEU A 182 15.20 4.55 6.78
CA LEU A 182 14.69 3.60 5.79
C LEU A 182 14.50 4.24 4.41
N LYS A 183 14.01 5.48 4.33
CA LYS A 183 13.85 6.20 3.06
C LYS A 183 15.18 6.58 2.44
N GLU A 184 16.09 7.10 3.26
CA GLU A 184 17.41 7.59 2.81
C GLU A 184 18.30 6.44 2.31
N HIS A 185 18.27 5.31 3.00
CA HIS A 185 19.16 4.17 2.72
C HIS A 185 18.42 2.98 2.11
N PHE A 186 17.22 3.20 1.54
CA PHE A 186 16.34 2.13 1.07
C PHE A 186 17.02 1.10 0.16
N GLN A 187 17.91 1.56 -0.74
CA GLN A 187 18.66 0.71 -1.67
C GLN A 187 19.65 -0.23 -0.95
N GLN A 188 20.26 0.23 0.14
CA GLN A 188 21.29 -0.50 0.88
C GLN A 188 20.69 -1.66 1.69
N PHE A 189 19.42 -1.53 2.08
CA PHE A 189 18.70 -2.58 2.82
C PHE A 189 18.17 -3.71 1.92
N GLN A 190 18.28 -3.58 0.60
CA GLN A 190 17.78 -4.60 -0.32
C GLN A 190 18.77 -5.75 -0.48
N PRO A 191 18.28 -6.99 -0.68
CA PRO A 191 19.17 -8.08 -1.05
C PRO A 191 19.78 -7.83 -2.43
N GLU A 192 21.00 -8.32 -2.67
CA GLU A 192 21.78 -8.07 -3.90
C GLU A 192 21.03 -8.37 -5.20
N GLN A 193 20.11 -9.34 -5.17
CA GLN A 193 19.33 -9.76 -6.34
C GLN A 193 18.19 -8.79 -6.69
N ASN A 194 17.91 -7.79 -5.84
CA ASN A 194 16.78 -6.88 -5.95
C ASN A 194 17.26 -5.42 -5.91
N ARG A 195 17.42 -4.80 -7.08
CA ARG A 195 17.95 -3.43 -7.16
C ARG A 195 16.83 -2.43 -7.39
N PHE A 196 16.66 -1.53 -6.44
CA PHE A 196 15.76 -0.38 -6.55
C PHE A 196 16.54 0.85 -7.00
N TYR A 197 15.92 1.67 -7.82
CA TYR A 197 16.48 2.91 -8.34
C TYR A 197 15.48 4.03 -8.12
N PRO A 198 15.50 4.69 -6.94
CA PRO A 198 14.72 5.88 -6.69
C PRO A 198 15.25 7.03 -7.57
N THR A 199 14.38 8.01 -7.85
CA THR A 199 14.84 9.27 -8.44
C THR A 199 15.65 10.06 -7.41
N ARG A 200 16.31 11.14 -7.84
CA ARG A 200 17.05 12.08 -6.99
C ARG A 200 16.17 12.73 -5.92
N ARG A 201 14.85 12.73 -6.12
CA ARG A 201 13.89 13.21 -5.12
C ARG A 201 13.61 12.20 -4.01
N GLY A 202 14.07 10.96 -4.17
CA GLY A 202 13.91 9.90 -3.18
C GLY A 202 12.49 9.33 -3.13
N ILE A 203 12.11 8.83 -1.95
CA ILE A 203 10.80 8.23 -1.69
C ILE A 203 9.84 9.33 -1.24
N VAL A 204 9.26 10.03 -2.20
CA VAL A 204 8.28 11.10 -1.98
C VAL A 204 7.03 10.87 -2.83
N PRO A 205 5.83 11.29 -2.38
CA PRO A 205 4.59 11.00 -3.09
C PRO A 205 4.61 11.49 -4.54
N GLY A 206 4.17 10.63 -5.45
CA GLY A 206 4.16 10.90 -6.89
C GLY A 206 5.42 10.45 -7.64
N GLU A 207 6.53 10.17 -6.97
CA GLU A 207 7.73 9.63 -7.61
C GLU A 207 7.62 8.12 -7.86
N ALA A 208 8.41 7.63 -8.81
CA ALA A 208 8.52 6.21 -9.11
C ALA A 208 9.91 5.68 -8.73
N VAL A 209 9.96 4.39 -8.39
CA VAL A 209 11.20 3.67 -8.12
C VAL A 209 11.28 2.51 -9.09
N ILE A 210 12.30 2.50 -9.95
CA ILE A 210 12.51 1.38 -10.89
C ILE A 210 13.08 0.20 -10.11
N ILE A 211 12.65 -1.01 -10.46
CA ILE A 211 13.11 -2.26 -9.87
C ILE A 211 13.71 -3.12 -10.98
N ASN A 212 14.96 -3.54 -10.81
CA ASN A 212 15.57 -4.59 -11.61
C ASN A 212 15.98 -5.74 -10.71
N ALA A 213 15.30 -6.88 -10.88
CA ALA A 213 15.52 -8.04 -10.03
C ALA A 213 15.78 -9.32 -10.85
N THR A 214 16.38 -10.30 -10.20
CA THR A 214 16.50 -11.66 -10.72
C THR A 214 15.59 -12.59 -9.92
N THR A 215 14.70 -13.28 -10.60
CA THR A 215 13.82 -14.30 -10.01
C THR A 215 14.19 -15.68 -10.57
N PRO A 216 13.67 -16.78 -10.00
CA PRO A 216 13.78 -18.11 -10.63
C PRO A 216 13.22 -18.16 -12.06
N GLY A 217 12.31 -17.25 -12.42
CA GLY A 217 11.75 -17.11 -13.77
C GLY A 217 12.59 -16.22 -14.71
N GLY A 218 13.75 -15.73 -14.26
CA GLY A 218 14.67 -14.89 -15.03
C GLY A 218 14.70 -13.43 -14.58
N LEU A 219 15.18 -12.55 -15.45
CA LEU A 219 15.27 -11.11 -15.17
C LEU A 219 13.91 -10.42 -15.28
N ILE A 220 13.63 -9.53 -14.33
CA ILE A 220 12.46 -8.66 -14.34
C ILE A 220 12.89 -7.19 -14.20
N SER A 221 12.41 -6.36 -15.12
CA SER A 221 12.42 -4.90 -15.04
C SER A 221 10.97 -4.45 -14.80
N THR A 222 10.73 -3.76 -13.70
CA THR A 222 9.43 -3.20 -13.32
C THR A 222 9.69 -1.99 -12.42
N GLY A 223 8.72 -1.58 -11.61
CA GLY A 223 8.88 -0.48 -10.67
C GLY A 223 7.75 -0.43 -9.67
N VAL A 224 7.74 0.63 -8.88
CA VAL A 224 6.67 0.99 -7.95
C VAL A 224 6.50 2.50 -7.95
N TRP A 225 5.32 2.96 -7.53
CA TRP A 225 4.97 4.37 -7.43
C TRP A 225 4.64 4.74 -5.99
N VAL A 226 5.17 5.86 -5.50
CA VAL A 226 4.94 6.30 -4.12
C VAL A 226 3.54 6.93 -4.02
N VAL A 227 2.57 6.16 -3.54
CA VAL A 227 1.18 6.61 -3.39
C VAL A 227 0.97 7.41 -2.11
N TYR A 228 1.74 7.08 -1.06
CA TYR A 228 1.64 7.71 0.24
C TYR A 228 3.02 7.80 0.90
N ALA A 229 3.33 8.89 1.58
CA ALA A 229 4.50 9.00 2.46
C ALA A 229 4.36 10.16 3.44
N ASP A 230 4.61 9.90 4.73
CA ASP A 230 4.69 10.89 5.80
C ASP A 230 5.93 10.63 6.69
N GLU A 231 5.98 11.15 7.92
CA GLU A 231 7.12 10.94 8.81
C GLU A 231 7.21 9.52 9.40
N GLU A 232 6.11 8.75 9.43
CA GLU A 232 6.01 7.46 10.12
C GLU A 232 5.75 6.28 9.17
N GLN A 233 5.50 6.55 7.89
CA GLN A 233 5.34 5.53 6.87
C GLN A 233 5.55 6.02 5.43
N PHE A 234 5.67 5.07 4.52
CA PHE A 234 5.49 5.27 3.08
C PHE A 234 4.98 4.01 2.41
N THR A 235 4.28 4.18 1.30
CA THR A 235 3.66 3.09 0.55
C THR A 235 4.00 3.17 -0.91
N PHE A 236 4.37 2.01 -1.42
CA PHE A 236 4.47 1.74 -2.84
C PHE A 236 3.19 1.12 -3.37
N MET A 237 2.72 1.61 -4.52
CA MET A 237 1.71 0.98 -5.35
C MET A 237 2.34 0.44 -6.64
N THR A 238 1.90 -0.73 -7.07
CA THR A 238 2.49 -1.45 -8.19
C THR A 238 1.94 -0.97 -9.55
N PRO A 239 2.75 -0.92 -10.62
CA PRO A 239 2.27 -0.72 -11.98
C PRO A 239 1.63 -1.97 -12.57
N GLN A 240 0.90 -1.79 -13.67
CA GLN A 240 0.45 -2.85 -14.56
C GLN A 240 1.61 -3.77 -14.95
N GLY A 241 1.36 -5.09 -14.95
CA GLY A 241 2.36 -6.09 -15.29
C GLY A 241 3.35 -6.47 -14.19
N HIS A 242 3.43 -5.70 -13.10
CA HIS A 242 4.19 -6.08 -11.91
C HIS A 242 3.70 -7.44 -11.36
N PRO A 243 4.53 -8.30 -10.74
CA PRO A 243 4.08 -9.61 -10.25
C PRO A 243 2.90 -9.55 -9.27
N GLU A 244 2.88 -8.49 -8.45
CA GLU A 244 1.79 -8.15 -7.55
C GLU A 244 1.01 -6.94 -8.05
N SER A 245 -0.27 -6.90 -7.68
CA SER A 245 -1.20 -5.80 -7.87
C SER A 245 -1.71 -5.39 -6.48
N GLY A 246 -1.22 -4.26 -5.97
CA GLY A 246 -1.51 -3.81 -4.61
C GLY A 246 -0.46 -2.88 -4.02
N TRP A 247 -0.35 -2.94 -2.70
CA TRP A 247 0.45 -2.03 -1.90
C TRP A 247 1.53 -2.74 -1.09
N VAL A 248 2.64 -2.04 -0.89
CA VAL A 248 3.65 -2.39 0.12
C VAL A 248 3.90 -1.15 0.97
N THR A 249 3.47 -1.21 2.22
CA THR A 249 3.61 -0.13 3.20
C THR A 249 4.76 -0.44 4.14
N PHE A 250 5.67 0.52 4.30
CA PHE A 250 6.74 0.50 5.29
C PHE A 250 6.38 1.51 6.36
N SER A 251 6.30 1.08 7.61
CA SER A 251 5.89 1.94 8.72
C SER A 251 6.70 1.65 9.97
N ALA A 252 6.73 2.61 10.88
CA ALA A 252 7.23 2.40 12.23
C ALA A 252 6.26 3.01 13.24
N TYR A 253 6.19 2.43 14.43
CA TYR A 253 5.34 2.92 15.51
C TYR A 253 5.92 2.49 16.86
N GLU A 254 5.49 3.14 17.94
CA GLU A 254 5.80 2.69 19.30
C GLU A 254 4.80 1.65 19.78
N ASP A 255 5.31 0.58 20.39
CA ASP A 255 4.51 -0.43 21.08
C ASP A 255 5.21 -0.82 22.38
N GLN A 256 4.54 -0.59 23.51
CA GLN A 256 5.06 -0.88 24.85
C GLN A 256 6.46 -0.28 25.11
N GLY A 257 6.69 0.96 24.67
CA GLY A 257 7.95 1.68 24.84
C GLY A 257 9.10 1.16 23.95
N VAL A 258 8.79 0.35 22.94
CA VAL A 258 9.75 -0.13 21.94
C VAL A 258 9.29 0.26 20.55
N THR A 259 10.19 0.80 19.75
CA THR A 259 9.90 1.09 18.34
C THR A 259 9.88 -0.20 17.52
N VAL A 260 8.79 -0.36 16.77
CA VAL A 260 8.56 -1.50 15.89
C VAL A 260 8.62 -1.00 14.46
N ALA A 261 9.51 -1.58 13.65
CA ALA A 261 9.52 -1.37 12.21
C ALA A 261 8.70 -2.48 11.53
N GLN A 262 7.91 -2.10 10.54
CA GLN A 262 6.92 -2.95 9.90
C GLN A 262 6.96 -2.83 8.37
N VAL A 263 6.76 -3.95 7.69
CA VAL A 263 6.39 -3.99 6.27
C VAL A 263 5.05 -4.71 6.14
N VAL A 264 4.10 -4.11 5.42
CA VAL A 264 2.79 -4.70 5.12
C VAL A 264 2.63 -4.81 3.62
N GLY A 265 2.62 -6.04 3.11
CA GLY A 265 2.18 -6.31 1.75
C GLY A 265 0.68 -6.57 1.71
N PHE A 266 -0.07 -5.72 1.02
CA PHE A 266 -1.52 -5.84 0.82
C PHE A 266 -1.82 -5.94 -0.68
N ALA A 267 -1.80 -7.16 -1.22
CA ALA A 267 -1.78 -7.35 -2.66
C ALA A 267 -2.36 -8.70 -3.13
N ARG A 268 -2.79 -8.71 -4.39
CA ARG A 268 -3.06 -9.91 -5.20
C ARG A 268 -1.87 -10.19 -6.10
N SER A 269 -1.76 -11.43 -6.60
CA SER A 269 -0.94 -11.65 -7.80
C SER A 269 -1.64 -11.02 -9.01
N SER A 270 -0.86 -10.45 -9.92
CA SER A 270 -1.43 -9.63 -11.02
C SER A 270 -2.14 -10.44 -12.10
N ASP A 271 -1.64 -11.64 -12.39
CA ASP A 271 -2.10 -12.48 -13.49
C ASP A 271 -1.98 -13.99 -13.15
N PRO A 272 -2.58 -14.90 -13.95
CA PRO A 272 -2.58 -16.34 -13.67
C PRO A 272 -1.20 -16.99 -13.56
N LEU A 273 -0.22 -16.52 -14.35
CA LEU A 273 1.13 -17.09 -14.31
C LEU A 273 1.85 -16.68 -13.03
N ASN A 274 1.73 -15.42 -12.65
CA ASN A 274 2.24 -14.93 -11.37
C ASN A 274 1.56 -15.65 -10.20
N GLU A 275 0.24 -15.87 -10.22
CA GLU A 275 -0.47 -16.64 -9.19
C GLU A 275 0.11 -18.05 -9.01
N LEU A 276 0.32 -18.76 -10.12
CA LEU A 276 0.95 -20.08 -10.09
C LEU A 276 2.36 -20.00 -9.50
N GLY A 277 3.16 -19.02 -9.95
CA GLY A 277 4.51 -18.77 -9.44
C GLY A 277 4.53 -18.51 -7.93
N PHE A 278 3.61 -17.69 -7.42
CA PHE A 278 3.48 -17.37 -6.00
C PHE A 278 3.13 -18.60 -5.15
N ARG A 279 2.26 -19.48 -5.64
CA ARG A 279 1.88 -20.73 -4.97
C ARG A 279 3.04 -21.72 -4.88
N ILE A 280 3.87 -21.80 -5.92
CA ILE A 280 5.01 -22.74 -5.96
C ILE A 280 6.18 -22.22 -5.09
N ALA A 281 6.64 -20.99 -5.34
CA ALA A 281 7.86 -20.46 -4.72
C ALA A 281 7.83 -18.95 -4.44
N GLY A 282 7.12 -18.15 -5.24
CA GLY A 282 7.17 -16.68 -5.18
C GLY A 282 6.81 -16.11 -3.80
N SER A 283 5.84 -16.71 -3.09
CA SER A 283 5.45 -16.22 -1.76
C SER A 283 6.57 -16.39 -0.73
N ARG A 284 7.37 -17.46 -0.84
CA ARG A 284 8.54 -17.69 0.01
C ARG A 284 9.70 -16.77 -0.36
N LEU A 285 9.87 -16.46 -1.65
CA LEU A 285 10.89 -15.53 -2.13
C LEU A 285 10.62 -14.11 -1.60
N GLN A 286 9.39 -13.64 -1.74
CA GLN A 286 8.98 -12.32 -1.24
C GLN A 286 9.17 -12.22 0.28
N GLU A 287 8.77 -13.25 1.02
CA GLU A 287 9.02 -13.29 2.47
C GLU A 287 10.50 -13.18 2.83
N LYS A 288 11.39 -13.82 2.07
CA LYS A 288 12.85 -13.68 2.29
C LYS A 288 13.32 -12.25 2.05
N ILE A 289 12.80 -11.57 1.03
CA ILE A 289 13.15 -10.18 0.73
C ILE A 289 12.76 -9.27 1.90
N TRP A 290 11.51 -9.33 2.35
CA TRP A 290 11.06 -8.44 3.44
C TRP A 290 11.70 -8.75 4.79
N LYS A 291 11.98 -10.03 5.07
CA LYS A 291 12.81 -10.41 6.23
C LYS A 291 14.21 -9.83 6.13
N HIS A 292 14.83 -9.88 4.95
CA HIS A 292 16.16 -9.32 4.74
C HIS A 292 16.18 -7.81 4.93
N VAL A 293 15.20 -7.08 4.37
CA VAL A 293 15.07 -5.62 4.54
C VAL A 293 14.97 -5.25 6.02
N LEU A 294 14.04 -5.85 6.76
CA LEU A 294 13.88 -5.56 8.19
C LEU A 294 15.06 -6.01 9.05
N THR A 295 15.74 -7.10 8.68
CA THR A 295 16.96 -7.55 9.37
C THR A 295 18.10 -6.55 9.14
N SER A 296 18.27 -6.07 7.91
CA SER A 296 19.31 -5.10 7.56
C SER A 296 19.04 -3.75 8.22
N LEU A 297 17.78 -3.32 8.28
CA LEU A 297 17.36 -2.12 9.02
C LEU A 297 17.63 -2.26 10.52
N ALA A 298 17.30 -3.40 11.13
CA ALA A 298 17.59 -3.63 12.54
C ALA A 298 19.10 -3.60 12.82
N GLN A 299 19.91 -4.22 11.95
CA GLN A 299 21.36 -4.21 12.05
C GLN A 299 21.97 -2.80 11.91
N HIS A 300 21.39 -1.96 11.07
CA HIS A 300 21.76 -0.54 10.94
C HIS A 300 21.66 0.21 12.27
N PHE A 301 20.61 -0.07 13.05
CA PHE A 301 20.46 0.45 14.41
C PHE A 301 21.21 -0.36 15.49
N GLY A 302 22.05 -1.32 15.11
CA GLY A 302 22.80 -2.15 16.06
C GLY A 302 21.95 -3.21 16.79
N VAL A 303 20.75 -3.52 16.29
CA VAL A 303 19.84 -4.51 16.86
C VAL A 303 19.91 -5.82 16.09
N SER A 304 20.10 -6.93 16.81
CA SER A 304 19.90 -8.29 16.27
C SER A 304 18.58 -8.84 16.75
N ALA A 305 17.54 -8.77 15.91
CA ALA A 305 16.20 -9.22 16.25
C ALA A 305 15.60 -10.11 15.15
N ARG A 306 14.73 -11.03 15.56
CA ARG A 306 14.01 -11.90 14.62
C ARG A 306 12.84 -11.12 14.01
N VAL A 307 12.68 -11.27 12.70
CA VAL A 307 11.50 -10.77 12.00
C VAL A 307 10.32 -11.74 12.20
N GLU A 308 9.26 -11.23 12.80
CA GLU A 308 7.97 -11.90 12.92
C GLU A 308 7.16 -11.75 11.65
N VAL A 309 6.38 -12.77 11.28
CA VAL A 309 5.55 -12.75 10.08
C VAL A 309 4.15 -13.24 10.41
N HIS A 310 3.16 -12.43 10.07
CA HIS A 310 1.75 -12.79 10.09
C HIS A 310 1.18 -12.71 8.67
N LYS A 311 0.35 -13.68 8.29
CA LYS A 311 -0.27 -13.73 6.97
C LYS A 311 -1.75 -14.00 7.08
N THR A 312 -2.53 -13.14 6.47
CA THR A 312 -3.99 -13.25 6.41
C THR A 312 -4.40 -13.29 4.96
N ARG A 313 -5.19 -14.30 4.60
CA ARG A 313 -5.88 -14.30 3.31
C ARG A 313 -7.17 -13.48 3.47
N VAL A 314 -7.17 -12.27 2.94
CA VAL A 314 -8.28 -11.32 3.08
C VAL A 314 -9.44 -11.70 2.17
N ALA A 315 -9.14 -12.17 0.96
CA ALA A 315 -10.12 -12.73 0.03
C ALA A 315 -9.51 -13.91 -0.72
N ASP A 316 -10.29 -14.97 -0.92
CA ASP A 316 -9.84 -16.25 -1.49
C ASP A 316 -10.25 -16.45 -2.95
N ASP A 317 -10.98 -15.49 -3.51
CA ASP A 317 -11.47 -15.48 -4.87
C ASP A 317 -10.35 -15.25 -5.88
N LEU A 318 -10.48 -15.90 -7.06
CA LEU A 318 -9.69 -15.58 -8.25
C LEU A 318 -10.53 -14.68 -9.16
N ARG A 319 -9.98 -13.53 -9.53
CA ARG A 319 -10.65 -12.52 -10.34
C ARG A 319 -10.36 -12.73 -11.82
N TRP A 320 -11.14 -13.63 -12.43
CA TRP A 320 -10.98 -14.02 -13.83
C TRP A 320 -11.09 -12.87 -14.84
N GLU A 321 -11.81 -11.81 -14.49
CA GLU A 321 -11.85 -10.56 -15.26
C GLU A 321 -10.45 -9.92 -15.46
N TYR A 322 -9.48 -10.23 -14.59
CA TYR A 322 -8.08 -9.78 -14.68
C TYR A 322 -7.13 -10.84 -15.28
N ALA A 323 -7.64 -11.97 -15.80
CA ALA A 323 -6.79 -12.98 -16.42
C ALA A 323 -6.01 -12.42 -17.64
N GLY A 324 -6.57 -11.42 -18.32
CA GLY A 324 -5.94 -10.71 -19.44
C GLY A 324 -4.66 -9.95 -19.08
N ASN A 325 -4.42 -9.68 -17.79
CA ASN A 325 -3.20 -9.02 -17.31
C ASN A 325 -1.92 -9.80 -17.66
N ILE A 326 -2.03 -11.09 -18.03
CA ILE A 326 -0.89 -11.89 -18.50
C ILE A 326 -0.18 -11.26 -19.70
N TRP A 327 -0.89 -10.50 -20.54
CA TRP A 327 -0.31 -9.78 -21.67
C TRP A 327 0.61 -8.63 -21.26
N ASP A 328 0.46 -8.13 -20.03
CA ASP A 328 1.28 -7.08 -19.46
C ASP A 328 2.42 -7.60 -18.60
N ASN A 329 2.50 -8.90 -18.37
CA ASN A 329 3.43 -9.53 -17.44
C ASN A 329 4.88 -9.04 -17.66
N ALA A 330 5.42 -8.34 -16.65
CA ALA A 330 6.72 -7.67 -16.73
C ALA A 330 7.87 -8.68 -16.83
N GLN A 331 7.74 -9.88 -16.25
CA GLN A 331 8.75 -10.94 -16.36
C GLN A 331 8.85 -11.45 -17.81
N ILE A 332 7.70 -11.70 -18.46
CA ILE A 332 7.63 -12.11 -19.88
C ILE A 332 8.20 -11.00 -20.77
N ARG A 333 7.69 -9.77 -20.61
CA ARG A 333 8.10 -8.62 -21.43
C ARG A 333 9.60 -8.32 -21.31
N THR A 334 10.14 -8.37 -20.09
CA THR A 334 11.58 -8.20 -19.85
C THR A 334 12.38 -9.30 -20.54
N THR A 335 11.99 -10.56 -20.40
CA THR A 335 12.69 -11.69 -20.99
C THR A 335 12.70 -11.61 -22.51
N LEU A 336 11.57 -11.29 -23.14
CA LEU A 336 11.46 -11.10 -24.59
C LEU A 336 12.33 -9.94 -25.09
N ALA A 337 12.31 -8.80 -24.39
CA ALA A 337 13.15 -7.65 -24.73
C ALA A 337 14.65 -7.98 -24.67
N MET A 338 15.07 -8.74 -23.65
CA MET A 338 16.46 -9.17 -23.49
C MET A 338 16.89 -10.18 -24.56
N LEU A 339 16.02 -11.13 -24.93
CA LEU A 339 16.28 -12.05 -26.03
C LEU A 339 16.43 -11.29 -27.36
N ARG A 340 15.54 -10.34 -27.66
CA ARG A 340 15.62 -9.54 -28.88
C ARG A 340 16.94 -8.76 -29.00
N LYS A 341 17.43 -8.20 -27.88
CA LYS A 341 18.74 -7.51 -27.84
C LYS A 341 19.94 -8.43 -28.03
N ARG A 342 19.80 -9.75 -27.89
CA ARG A 342 20.89 -10.72 -28.06
C ARG A 342 21.02 -11.20 -29.52
N PHE A 343 19.99 -10.99 -30.34
CA PHE A 343 19.94 -11.39 -31.75
C PHE A 343 20.03 -10.20 -32.72
N LEU A 344 20.16 -8.98 -32.18
CA LEU A 344 20.54 -7.75 -32.88
C LEU A 344 21.95 -7.38 -32.42
#